data_AF-A0A7J4SFY2-F1
#
_entry.id   AF-A0A7J4SFY2-F1
#
_cell.length_a   1.000
_cell.length_b   1.000
_cell.length_c   1.000
_cell.angle_alpha   90.00
_cell.angle_beta   90.00
_cell.angle_gamma   90.00
#
_symmetry.space_group_name_H-M   'P 1'
#
loop_
_entity.id
_entity.type
_entity.pdbx_description
1 polymer ?
#
loop_
_entity_poly.entity_id
_entity_poly.type
_entity_poly.pdbx_seq_one_letter_code
_entity_poly.pdbx_strand_id
1 'polypeptide(L)'
;MSSDWDENSMEECDLLALPSCSQEATLPSEEEVIERLCDSGILSDAKVRNALKMSSRSLAIWPLPSGLVIDGLGASALALPWWKASHEVGALLPSHYETAQIMQMMQMESDTRVLLIGARGNWWTEILLRLGANEIHVVEADPERRRFLEINWKDRGLDLLAINQGCRVIIHDASWLDCDKMIQEKEVWDRILITGTCDSMPKKLFKTLRQGGVGLVPIGPEGSPAIRCVTPEQDGGLFVRSITMWMADPLDSRTHRRLIPNSERRGHLSNIRERSEILESDWSMPEYTCLRDRAGPARLLDAMDQIWNEMGIDFDGDEMDAEMADRLFRMGNVIQNIGMFDYAAEHFGASFRLRPSAEAATMIGWSYSVMGNDSEAMAWCRRAIETDPSLGDPWNDIGAIILAGGEIERAMAWFRAAV
;
A
#
# COMPACT_ATOMS: atom_id res chain seq x y z
N MET A 1 -45.47 -25.28 -28.88
CA MET A 1 -45.35 -24.09 -28.01
C MET A 1 -43.92 -23.61 -28.12
N SER A 2 -43.61 -22.90 -29.21
CA SER A 2 -42.43 -22.03 -29.24
C SER A 2 -42.79 -20.84 -28.36
N SER A 3 -42.01 -20.58 -27.34
CA SER A 3 -42.16 -19.36 -26.55
C SER A 3 -41.55 -18.21 -27.34
N ASP A 4 -42.39 -17.24 -27.68
CA ASP A 4 -42.03 -15.95 -28.27
C ASP A 4 -41.18 -15.13 -27.28
N TRP A 5 -39.86 -15.38 -27.23
CA TRP A 5 -38.94 -14.63 -26.34
C TRP A 5 -38.12 -13.54 -27.04
N ASP A 6 -38.21 -13.38 -28.36
CA ASP A 6 -37.04 -12.83 -29.08
C ASP A 6 -37.15 -11.41 -29.65
N GLU A 7 -38.19 -10.61 -29.41
CA GLU A 7 -38.22 -9.25 -30.03
C GLU A 7 -38.65 -8.06 -29.15
N ASN A 8 -39.05 -8.25 -27.87
CA ASN A 8 -39.62 -7.15 -27.06
C ASN A 8 -38.94 -6.83 -25.71
N SER A 9 -37.86 -7.51 -25.31
CA SER A 9 -37.33 -7.39 -23.93
C SER A 9 -36.71 -6.01 -23.59
N MET A 10 -36.09 -5.34 -24.56
CA MET A 10 -35.45 -4.02 -24.34
C MET A 10 -36.44 -2.84 -24.39
N GLU A 11 -37.58 -2.96 -25.08
CA GLU A 11 -38.58 -1.88 -25.16
C GLU A 11 -39.29 -1.62 -23.82
N GLU A 12 -39.26 -2.58 -22.89
CA GLU A 12 -39.86 -2.44 -21.56
C GLU A 12 -38.93 -1.74 -20.54
N CYS A 13 -37.64 -1.57 -20.85
CA CYS A 13 -36.64 -0.95 -19.96
C CYS A 13 -36.35 0.50 -20.37
N ASP A 14 -36.94 1.46 -19.66
CA ASP A 14 -36.70 2.89 -19.91
C ASP A 14 -35.40 3.37 -19.24
N LEU A 15 -34.29 3.35 -19.99
CA LEU A 15 -32.98 3.88 -19.56
C LEU A 15 -33.02 5.39 -19.27
N LEU A 16 -33.90 6.16 -19.93
CA LEU A 16 -33.99 7.61 -19.73
C LEU A 16 -34.70 7.96 -18.42
N ALA A 17 -35.55 7.06 -17.91
CA ALA A 17 -36.17 7.18 -16.60
C ALA A 17 -35.20 6.90 -15.44
N LEU A 18 -34.02 6.32 -15.71
CA LEU A 18 -33.00 6.08 -14.69
C LEU A 18 -32.26 7.39 -14.33
N PRO A 19 -31.83 7.54 -13.06
CA PRO A 19 -31.06 8.69 -12.63
C PRO A 19 -29.74 8.82 -13.42
N SER A 20 -29.23 10.05 -13.50
CA SER A 20 -27.87 10.32 -14.00
C SER A 20 -26.89 10.37 -12.84
N CYS A 21 -25.63 9.98 -13.09
CA CYS A 21 -24.59 9.97 -12.06
C CYS A 21 -24.40 11.39 -11.51
N SER A 22 -24.63 11.58 -10.21
CA SER A 22 -24.37 12.84 -9.52
C SER A 22 -23.04 12.82 -8.76
N GLN A 23 -22.53 11.64 -8.43
CA GLN A 23 -21.25 11.46 -7.75
C GLN A 23 -20.22 10.85 -8.70
N GLU A 24 -19.20 11.63 -9.05
CA GLU A 24 -18.01 11.08 -9.68
C GLU A 24 -17.19 10.33 -8.63
N ALA A 25 -16.94 9.05 -8.86
CA ALA A 25 -16.10 8.25 -7.98
C ALA A 25 -14.62 8.56 -8.28
N THR A 26 -14.05 9.57 -7.63
CA THR A 26 -12.66 10.02 -7.83
C THR A 26 -11.75 9.54 -6.71
N LEU A 27 -10.45 9.39 -7.01
CA LEU A 27 -9.49 9.15 -5.93
C LEU A 27 -9.44 10.39 -5.02
N PRO A 28 -9.38 10.19 -3.70
CA PRO A 28 -9.37 11.27 -2.74
C PRO A 28 -8.03 12.02 -2.75
N SER A 29 -7.97 13.11 -1.99
CA SER A 29 -6.69 13.76 -1.70
C SER A 29 -5.85 12.94 -0.71
N GLU A 30 -4.53 13.12 -0.71
CA GLU A 30 -3.66 12.47 0.30
C GLU A 30 -4.05 12.88 1.74
N GLU A 31 -4.49 14.13 1.93
CA GLU A 31 -4.96 14.63 3.23
C GLU A 31 -6.22 13.89 3.69
N GLU A 32 -7.17 13.67 2.80
CA GLU A 32 -8.40 12.94 3.09
C GLU A 32 -8.10 11.48 3.46
N VAL A 33 -7.21 10.80 2.73
CA VAL A 33 -6.78 9.45 3.10
C VAL A 33 -6.17 9.43 4.50
N ILE A 34 -5.31 10.39 4.82
CA ILE A 34 -4.70 10.50 6.16
C ILE A 34 -5.76 10.70 7.24
N GLU A 35 -6.78 11.52 7.01
CA GLU A 35 -7.89 11.71 7.96
C GLU A 35 -8.73 10.45 8.10
N ARG A 36 -9.06 9.76 7.02
CA ARG A 36 -9.80 8.49 7.11
C ARG A 36 -8.99 7.41 7.87
N LEU A 37 -7.66 7.40 7.74
CA LEU A 37 -6.79 6.55 8.57
C LEU A 37 -6.86 6.92 10.06
N CYS A 38 -7.08 8.20 10.37
CA CYS A 38 -7.27 8.67 11.76
C CYS A 38 -8.66 8.29 12.28
N ASP A 39 -9.71 8.50 11.50
CA ASP A 39 -11.10 8.22 11.87
C ASP A 39 -11.34 6.72 12.08
N SER A 40 -10.73 5.90 11.23
CA SER A 40 -10.67 4.46 11.45
C SER A 40 -9.80 4.11 12.65
N GLY A 41 -8.84 4.94 13.06
CA GLY A 41 -7.91 4.69 14.16
C GLY A 41 -6.69 3.85 13.76
N ILE A 42 -6.43 3.68 12.45
CA ILE A 42 -5.20 3.05 11.93
C ILE A 42 -4.01 3.94 12.26
N LEU A 43 -4.22 5.25 12.16
CA LEU A 43 -3.26 6.28 12.48
C LEU A 43 -3.69 6.99 13.76
N SER A 44 -2.95 6.76 14.83
CA SER A 44 -3.23 7.34 16.16
C SER A 44 -2.14 8.30 16.63
N ASP A 45 -0.91 8.15 16.12
CA ASP A 45 0.20 9.03 16.47
C ASP A 45 0.08 10.38 15.76
N ALA A 46 -0.12 11.43 16.55
CA ALA A 46 -0.26 12.79 16.04
C ALA A 46 1.00 13.32 15.33
N LYS A 47 2.21 12.88 15.74
CA LYS A 47 3.45 13.25 15.05
C LYS A 47 3.50 12.61 13.66
N VAL A 48 3.13 11.34 13.56
CA VAL A 48 3.08 10.63 12.27
C VAL A 48 2.02 11.24 11.36
N ARG A 49 0.83 11.55 11.89
CA ARG A 49 -0.21 12.26 11.14
C ARG A 49 0.28 13.58 10.57
N ASN A 50 0.88 14.43 11.40
CA ASN A 50 1.38 15.72 10.97
C ASN A 50 2.52 15.57 9.95
N ALA A 51 3.43 14.63 10.16
CA ALA A 51 4.53 14.36 9.22
C ALA A 51 4.01 13.94 7.85
N LEU A 52 3.02 13.03 7.80
CA LEU A 52 2.37 12.59 6.56
C LEU A 52 1.62 13.74 5.86
N LYS A 53 0.89 14.58 6.61
CA LYS A 53 0.21 15.75 6.01
C LYS A 53 1.18 16.76 5.40
N MET A 54 2.39 16.83 5.94
CA MET A 54 3.43 17.73 5.44
C MET A 54 4.30 17.11 4.33
N SER A 55 4.17 15.81 4.04
CA SER A 55 4.92 15.12 2.99
C SER A 55 3.99 14.54 1.93
N SER A 56 4.15 14.96 0.68
CA SER A 56 3.37 14.39 -0.42
C SER A 56 4.08 13.16 -0.98
N ARG A 57 3.36 12.04 -1.01
CA ARG A 57 3.76 10.82 -1.73
C ARG A 57 3.86 11.09 -3.22
N SER A 58 2.95 11.91 -3.76
CA SER A 58 2.90 12.25 -5.20
C SER A 58 4.21 12.85 -5.71
N LEU A 59 4.91 13.63 -4.88
CA LEU A 59 6.21 14.23 -5.23
C LEU A 59 7.39 13.25 -5.22
N ALA A 60 7.19 12.03 -4.72
CA ALA A 60 8.22 11.00 -4.67
C ALA A 60 8.06 9.93 -5.76
N ILE A 61 6.93 9.94 -6.48
CA ILE A 61 6.68 9.02 -7.58
C ILE A 61 7.56 9.42 -8.77
N TRP A 62 8.02 8.43 -9.52
CA TRP A 62 8.67 8.67 -10.81
C TRP A 62 7.70 9.42 -11.73
N PRO A 63 8.14 10.49 -12.43
CA PRO A 63 7.26 11.25 -13.31
C PRO A 63 6.53 10.34 -14.30
N LEU A 64 5.20 10.47 -14.36
CA LEU A 64 4.40 9.78 -15.36
C LEU A 64 4.71 10.30 -16.76
N PRO A 65 4.51 9.48 -17.81
CA PRO A 65 4.64 9.92 -19.20
C PRO A 65 3.78 11.15 -19.50
N SER A 66 4.28 12.01 -20.40
CA SER A 66 3.58 13.23 -20.82
C SER A 66 2.16 12.92 -21.34
N GLY A 67 1.15 13.47 -20.68
CA GLY A 67 -0.26 13.32 -21.06
C GLY A 67 -1.07 12.40 -20.15
N LEU A 68 -0.43 11.51 -19.40
CA LEU A 68 -1.10 10.69 -18.39
C LEU A 68 -1.21 11.47 -17.07
N VAL A 69 -2.44 11.87 -16.74
CA VAL A 69 -2.76 12.55 -15.48
C VAL A 69 -3.84 11.74 -14.76
N ILE A 70 -3.50 11.26 -13.56
CA ILE A 70 -4.43 10.57 -12.67
C ILE A 70 -4.52 11.41 -11.39
N ASP A 71 -5.60 12.17 -11.27
CA ASP A 71 -5.87 12.96 -10.07
C ASP A 71 -5.98 12.04 -8.85
N GLY A 72 -5.30 12.42 -7.76
CA GLY A 72 -5.29 11.62 -6.53
C GLY A 72 -4.43 10.35 -6.60
N LEU A 73 -3.62 10.13 -7.65
CA LEU A 73 -2.84 8.88 -7.77
C LEU A 73 -1.96 8.59 -6.55
N GLY A 74 -1.30 9.60 -5.98
CA GLY A 74 -0.49 9.42 -4.78
C GLY A 74 -1.30 8.92 -3.58
N ALA A 75 -2.59 9.27 -3.50
CA ALA A 75 -3.50 8.82 -2.46
C ALA A 75 -4.07 7.41 -2.70
N SER A 76 -3.87 6.83 -3.88
CA SER A 76 -4.33 5.47 -4.19
C SER A 76 -3.65 4.41 -3.34
N ALA A 77 -4.33 3.28 -3.18
CA ALA A 77 -3.80 2.09 -2.50
C ALA A 77 -2.75 1.33 -3.33
N LEU A 78 -2.48 1.74 -4.57
CA LEU A 78 -1.48 1.11 -5.43
C LEU A 78 -0.08 1.28 -4.86
N ALA A 79 0.79 0.31 -5.10
CA ALA A 79 2.23 0.52 -5.00
C ALA A 79 2.70 1.30 -6.23
N LEU A 80 3.41 2.42 -6.02
CA LEU A 80 3.72 3.37 -7.09
C LEU A 80 5.23 3.43 -7.31
N PRO A 81 5.72 3.49 -8.55
CA PRO A 81 7.15 3.54 -8.81
C PRO A 81 7.75 4.85 -8.32
N TRP A 82 8.89 4.81 -7.66
CA TRP A 82 9.76 5.99 -7.52
C TRP A 82 10.94 5.95 -8.48
N TRP A 83 11.08 4.85 -9.23
CA TRP A 83 12.18 4.60 -10.16
C TRP A 83 11.64 4.17 -11.53
N LYS A 84 12.36 4.57 -12.61
CA LYS A 84 11.99 4.32 -14.01
C LYS A 84 11.69 2.85 -14.34
N ALA A 85 12.46 1.93 -13.75
CA ALA A 85 12.34 0.50 -13.98
C ALA A 85 11.72 -0.12 -12.74
N SER A 86 10.41 -0.26 -12.77
CA SER A 86 9.60 -0.53 -11.57
C SER A 86 9.40 -2.01 -11.27
N HIS A 87 9.63 -2.88 -12.26
CA HIS A 87 9.83 -4.32 -12.05
C HIS A 87 11.14 -4.62 -11.29
N GLU A 88 12.07 -3.66 -11.21
CA GLU A 88 13.28 -3.86 -10.43
C GLU A 88 12.96 -3.83 -8.94
N VAL A 89 13.62 -4.72 -8.21
CA VAL A 89 13.53 -4.84 -6.75
C VAL A 89 13.67 -3.49 -6.04
N GLY A 90 12.72 -3.17 -5.15
CA GLY A 90 12.77 -1.97 -4.31
C GLY A 90 12.40 -0.67 -5.03
N ALA A 91 11.91 -0.72 -6.27
CA ALA A 91 11.55 0.44 -7.07
C ALA A 91 10.18 1.06 -6.72
N LEU A 92 9.41 0.42 -5.83
CA LEU A 92 8.05 0.82 -5.50
C LEU A 92 7.96 1.58 -4.17
N LEU A 93 6.97 2.46 -4.06
CA LEU A 93 6.52 3.15 -2.87
C LEU A 93 5.25 2.48 -2.35
N PRO A 94 5.19 2.10 -1.07
CA PRO A 94 3.95 1.62 -0.46
C PRO A 94 2.93 2.75 -0.29
N SER A 95 1.68 2.42 0.02
CA SER A 95 0.61 3.39 0.22
C SER A 95 0.72 4.11 1.58
N HIS A 96 -0.18 5.08 1.82
CA HIS A 96 -0.30 5.73 3.14
C HIS A 96 -0.66 4.74 4.23
N TYR A 97 -1.39 3.67 3.93
CA TYR A 97 -1.78 2.66 4.91
C TYR A 97 -0.56 1.94 5.52
N GLU A 98 0.31 1.34 4.70
CA GLU A 98 1.50 0.67 5.21
C GLU A 98 2.49 1.67 5.80
N THR A 99 2.64 2.83 5.16
CA THR A 99 3.56 3.87 5.63
C THR A 99 3.17 4.37 7.02
N ALA A 100 1.88 4.66 7.27
CA ALA A 100 1.41 5.09 8.57
C ALA A 100 1.69 4.08 9.68
N GLN A 101 1.53 2.78 9.40
CA GLN A 101 1.82 1.73 10.39
C GLN A 101 3.31 1.64 10.71
N ILE A 102 4.15 1.62 9.68
CA ILE A 102 5.60 1.50 9.86
C ILE A 102 6.14 2.70 10.60
N MET A 103 5.71 3.90 10.24
CA MET A 103 6.16 5.14 10.89
C MET A 103 5.71 5.23 12.36
N GLN A 104 4.53 4.69 12.71
CA GLN A 104 4.13 4.55 14.12
C GLN A 104 4.99 3.53 14.86
N MET A 105 5.31 2.39 14.23
CA MET A 105 6.16 1.36 14.84
C MET A 105 7.60 1.81 15.04
N MET A 106 8.08 2.77 14.26
CA MET A 106 9.38 3.40 14.45
C MET A 106 9.48 4.18 15.76
N GLN A 107 8.36 4.55 16.41
CA GLN A 107 8.35 5.23 17.72
C GLN A 107 9.35 6.41 17.77
N MET A 108 9.29 7.29 16.78
CA MET A 108 10.29 8.35 16.61
C MET A 108 10.26 9.38 17.75
N GLU A 109 11.45 9.72 18.24
CA GLU A 109 11.69 10.77 19.24
C GLU A 109 12.42 11.95 18.58
N SER A 110 12.51 13.09 19.27
CA SER A 110 13.40 14.17 18.85
C SER A 110 14.86 13.73 19.00
N ASP A 111 15.73 14.24 18.13
CA ASP A 111 17.17 13.96 18.14
C ASP A 111 17.53 12.49 17.93
N THR A 112 16.75 11.82 17.07
CA THR A 112 16.92 10.39 16.76
C THR A 112 17.87 10.18 15.58
N ARG A 113 18.86 9.30 15.75
CA ARG A 113 19.75 8.77 14.72
C ARG A 113 19.15 7.52 14.07
N VAL A 114 18.87 7.60 12.77
CA VAL A 114 18.17 6.58 12.00
C VAL A 114 19.05 5.99 10.91
N LEU A 115 19.06 4.66 10.81
CA LEU A 115 19.57 3.94 9.64
C LEU A 115 18.41 3.40 8.81
N LEU A 116 18.28 3.87 7.58
CA LEU A 116 17.30 3.44 6.59
C LEU A 116 17.99 2.62 5.50
N ILE A 117 17.60 1.34 5.34
CA ILE A 117 18.13 0.45 4.32
C ILE A 117 17.04 0.20 3.27
N GLY A 118 17.26 0.73 2.07
CA GLY A 118 16.25 0.84 1.00
C GLY A 118 15.56 2.21 1.03
N ALA A 119 15.90 3.06 0.07
CA ALA A 119 15.61 4.49 0.14
C ALA A 119 14.16 4.90 -0.19
N ARG A 120 13.41 4.06 -0.91
CA ARG A 120 11.99 4.25 -1.27
C ARG A 120 11.69 5.71 -1.69
N GLY A 121 12.41 6.24 -2.69
CA GLY A 121 12.06 7.50 -3.36
C GLY A 121 12.14 8.79 -2.53
N ASN A 122 12.96 8.83 -1.47
CA ASN A 122 13.08 9.93 -0.50
C ASN A 122 11.85 10.19 0.39
N TRP A 123 10.65 9.72 0.06
CA TRP A 123 9.44 10.03 0.83
C TRP A 123 9.56 9.59 2.28
N TRP A 124 10.06 8.37 2.51
CA TRP A 124 10.28 7.86 3.86
C TRP A 124 11.41 8.61 4.59
N THR A 125 12.47 9.00 3.88
CA THR A 125 13.53 9.86 4.43
C THR A 125 12.98 11.22 4.87
N GLU A 126 12.08 11.83 4.10
CA GLU A 126 11.41 13.08 4.46
C GLU A 126 10.49 12.90 5.67
N ILE A 127 9.72 11.81 5.72
CA ILE A 127 8.86 11.53 6.88
C ILE A 127 9.72 11.38 8.14
N LEU A 128 10.81 10.62 8.09
CA LEU A 128 11.74 10.45 9.22
C LEU A 128 12.36 11.78 9.66
N LEU A 129 12.72 12.65 8.71
CA LEU A 129 13.16 14.02 8.99
C LEU A 129 12.09 14.78 9.77
N ARG A 130 10.86 14.81 9.25
CA ARG A 130 9.71 15.51 9.88
C ARG A 130 9.30 14.93 11.23
N LEU A 131 9.63 13.67 11.49
CA LEU A 131 9.41 13.01 12.78
C LEU A 131 10.45 13.38 13.84
N GLY A 132 11.49 14.15 13.49
CA GLY A 132 12.47 14.70 14.43
C GLY A 132 13.80 13.96 14.45
N ALA A 133 14.15 13.24 13.38
CA ALA A 133 15.51 12.72 13.24
C ALA A 133 16.52 13.88 13.18
N ASN A 134 17.65 13.75 13.87
CA ASN A 134 18.80 14.67 13.74
C ASN A 134 19.89 14.09 12.82
N GLU A 135 19.84 12.79 12.54
CA GLU A 135 20.75 12.14 11.63
C GLU A 135 20.07 10.95 10.94
N ILE A 136 20.11 10.92 9.61
CA ILE A 136 19.54 9.84 8.80
C ILE A 136 20.61 9.33 7.84
N HIS A 137 20.96 8.06 7.97
CA HIS A 137 21.79 7.35 7.01
C HIS A 137 20.89 6.50 6.11
N VAL A 138 20.94 6.74 4.81
CA VAL A 138 20.17 6.00 3.81
C VAL A 138 21.14 5.10 3.03
N VAL A 139 20.84 3.82 2.90
CA VAL A 139 21.62 2.88 2.07
C VAL A 139 20.83 2.53 0.82
N GLU A 140 21.42 2.81 -0.33
CA GLU A 140 20.91 2.42 -1.66
C GLU A 140 22.08 1.90 -2.48
N ALA A 141 22.00 0.66 -2.96
CA ALA A 141 23.13 -0.01 -3.62
C ALA A 141 23.36 0.45 -5.06
N ASP A 142 22.31 0.92 -5.74
CA ASP A 142 22.40 1.34 -7.12
C ASP A 142 22.90 2.80 -7.24
N PRO A 143 23.99 3.04 -8.00
CA PRO A 143 24.56 4.38 -8.12
C PRO A 143 23.67 5.36 -8.89
N GLU A 144 22.87 4.91 -9.86
CA GLU A 144 21.94 5.79 -10.57
C GLU A 144 20.78 6.19 -9.66
N ARG A 145 20.22 5.24 -8.90
CA ARG A 145 19.19 5.51 -7.90
C ARG A 145 19.69 6.47 -6.83
N ARG A 146 20.91 6.29 -6.31
CA ARG A 146 21.52 7.24 -5.36
C ARG A 146 21.59 8.65 -5.94
N ARG A 147 22.10 8.79 -7.16
CA ARG A 147 22.19 10.11 -7.82
C ARG A 147 20.82 10.74 -8.02
N PHE A 148 19.82 9.95 -8.38
CA PHE A 148 18.44 10.42 -8.48
C PHE A 148 17.89 10.89 -7.14
N LEU A 149 18.09 10.12 -6.07
CA LEU A 149 17.69 10.50 -4.71
C LEU A 149 18.36 11.81 -4.26
N GLU A 150 19.64 12.03 -4.60
CA GLU A 150 20.35 13.28 -4.28
C GLU A 150 19.80 14.48 -5.04
N ILE A 151 19.47 14.32 -6.32
CA ILE A 151 18.88 15.37 -7.16
C ILE A 151 17.47 15.70 -6.65
N ASN A 152 16.63 14.67 -6.50
CA ASN A 152 15.25 14.82 -6.04
C ASN A 152 15.18 15.45 -4.63
N TRP A 153 16.11 15.10 -3.73
CA TRP A 153 16.20 15.71 -2.41
C TRP A 153 16.43 17.23 -2.48
N LYS A 154 17.28 17.69 -3.40
CA LYS A 154 17.58 19.12 -3.60
C LYS A 154 16.48 19.86 -4.35
N ASP A 155 15.95 19.27 -5.41
CA ASP A 155 14.91 19.88 -6.24
C ASP A 155 13.63 20.15 -5.43
N ARG A 156 13.37 19.30 -4.43
CA ARG A 156 12.26 19.44 -3.48
C ARG A 156 12.59 20.34 -2.28
N GLY A 157 13.79 20.91 -2.21
CA GLY A 157 14.25 21.76 -1.10
C GLY A 157 14.37 21.04 0.24
N LEU A 158 14.48 19.70 0.24
CA LEU A 158 14.55 18.89 1.45
C LEU A 158 15.92 18.99 2.13
N ASP A 159 16.96 19.39 1.40
CA ASP A 159 18.26 19.76 1.94
C ASP A 159 18.17 20.99 2.84
N LEU A 160 17.47 22.03 2.40
CA LEU A 160 17.22 23.23 3.20
C LEU A 160 16.33 22.92 4.40
N LEU A 161 15.31 22.07 4.22
CA LEU A 161 14.47 21.60 5.33
C LEU A 161 15.30 20.86 6.38
N ALA A 162 16.19 19.95 5.94
CA ALA A 162 17.06 19.19 6.83
C ALA A 162 17.99 20.12 7.63
N ILE A 163 18.61 21.11 6.97
CA ILE A 163 19.44 22.13 7.63
C ILE A 163 18.63 22.91 8.67
N ASN A 164 17.42 23.35 8.32
CA ASN A 164 16.57 24.13 9.22
C ASN A 164 16.11 23.32 10.45
N GLN A 165 15.98 21.99 10.30
CA GLN A 165 15.63 21.09 11.40
C GLN A 165 16.86 20.53 12.13
N GLY A 166 18.08 20.94 11.77
CA GLY A 166 19.31 20.44 12.38
C GLY A 166 19.60 18.96 12.08
N CYS A 167 19.04 18.43 10.99
CA CYS A 167 19.18 17.04 10.60
C CYS A 167 20.26 16.84 9.54
N ARG A 168 21.17 15.89 9.76
CA ARG A 168 22.16 15.44 8.77
C ARG A 168 21.64 14.23 8.00
N VAL A 169 21.42 14.36 6.70
CA VAL A 169 21.01 13.24 5.84
C VAL A 169 22.18 12.81 4.95
N ILE A 170 22.53 11.53 4.97
CA ILE A 170 23.67 10.98 4.23
C ILE A 170 23.22 9.74 3.46
N ILE A 171 23.49 9.71 2.15
CA ILE A 171 23.18 8.58 1.27
C ILE A 171 24.48 7.79 1.03
N HIS A 172 24.44 6.48 1.27
CA HIS A 172 25.58 5.57 1.20
C HIS A 172 25.39 4.49 0.15
N ASP A 173 26.51 4.08 -0.43
CA ASP A 173 26.60 2.83 -1.19
C ASP A 173 26.55 1.62 -0.24
N ALA A 174 26.08 0.46 -0.75
CA ALA A 174 26.04 -0.78 0.03
C ALA A 174 27.40 -1.20 0.62
N SER A 175 28.52 -0.80 0.02
CA SER A 175 29.86 -1.07 0.56
C SER A 175 30.17 -0.39 1.89
N TRP A 176 29.46 0.69 2.24
CA TRP A 176 29.56 1.34 3.54
C TRP A 176 28.96 0.49 4.68
N LEU A 177 28.00 -0.39 4.34
CA LEU A 177 27.34 -1.28 5.28
C LEU A 177 28.28 -2.42 5.66
N ASP A 178 29.13 -2.19 6.65
CA ASP A 178 30.02 -3.19 7.24
C ASP A 178 29.69 -3.35 8.72
N CYS A 179 28.85 -4.36 9.02
CA CYS A 179 28.36 -4.57 10.37
C CYS A 179 29.49 -4.92 11.37
N ASP A 180 30.56 -5.59 10.91
CA ASP A 180 31.69 -5.95 11.77
C ASP A 180 32.49 -4.69 12.12
N LYS A 181 32.72 -3.81 11.13
CA LYS A 181 33.36 -2.51 11.35
C LYS A 181 32.51 -1.62 12.27
N MET A 182 31.19 -1.55 12.06
CA MET A 182 30.28 -0.76 12.91
C MET A 182 30.35 -1.20 14.38
N ILE A 183 30.39 -2.51 14.64
CA ILE A 183 30.56 -3.03 16.01
C ILE A 183 31.93 -2.66 16.59
N GLN A 184 33.00 -2.76 15.79
CA GLN A 184 34.37 -2.40 16.22
C GLN A 184 34.48 -0.91 16.56
N GLU A 185 33.86 -0.06 15.75
CA GLU A 185 33.80 1.40 15.93
C GLU A 185 32.80 1.84 16.99
N LYS A 186 32.03 0.88 17.56
CA LYS A 186 30.96 1.12 18.54
C LYS A 186 29.91 2.11 18.05
N GLU A 187 29.53 1.97 16.78
CA GLU A 187 28.39 2.69 16.21
C GLU A 187 27.11 2.35 16.97
N VAL A 188 26.30 3.37 17.25
CA VAL A 188 25.04 3.25 17.99
C VAL A 188 23.92 3.86 17.19
N TRP A 189 22.80 3.14 17.07
CA TRP A 189 21.60 3.59 16.36
C TRP A 189 20.39 3.64 17.28
N ASP A 190 19.58 4.67 17.10
CA ASP A 190 18.31 4.77 17.81
C ASP A 190 17.23 3.98 17.10
N ARG A 191 17.21 4.06 15.77
CA ARG A 191 16.26 3.36 14.93
C ARG A 191 16.94 2.74 13.71
N ILE A 192 16.51 1.54 13.35
CA ILE A 192 16.97 0.85 12.15
C ILE A 192 15.74 0.37 11.39
N LEU A 193 15.59 0.79 10.13
CA LEU A 193 14.49 0.39 9.26
C LEU A 193 15.04 -0.27 8.00
N ILE A 194 14.68 -1.53 7.80
CA ILE A 194 14.99 -2.27 6.57
C ILE A 194 13.71 -2.38 5.76
N THR A 195 13.70 -1.87 4.54
CA THR A 195 12.49 -1.79 3.72
C THR A 195 12.33 -2.93 2.71
N GLY A 196 13.30 -3.84 2.66
CA GLY A 196 13.28 -5.03 1.81
C GLY A 196 13.42 -6.30 2.63
N THR A 197 12.86 -7.39 2.12
CA THR A 197 12.78 -8.69 2.81
C THR A 197 14.15 -9.33 2.97
N CYS A 198 14.39 -9.86 4.18
CA CYS A 198 15.55 -10.66 4.52
C CYS A 198 15.16 -12.14 4.68
N ASP A 199 16.06 -13.04 4.28
CA ASP A 199 15.93 -14.49 4.48
C ASP A 199 16.15 -14.92 5.94
N SER A 200 16.90 -14.11 6.70
CA SER A 200 17.18 -14.33 8.12
C SER A 200 17.43 -13.02 8.85
N MET A 201 17.52 -13.05 10.18
CA MET A 201 17.70 -11.85 11.01
C MET A 201 19.14 -11.30 10.90
N PRO A 202 19.35 -10.03 10.48
CA PRO A 202 20.65 -9.34 10.51
C PRO A 202 21.14 -9.04 11.94
N LYS A 203 21.47 -10.07 12.72
CA LYS A 203 21.77 -9.96 14.16
C LYS A 203 22.90 -8.98 14.46
N LYS A 204 23.96 -8.97 13.65
CA LYS A 204 25.11 -8.07 13.85
C LYS A 204 24.68 -6.60 13.75
N LEU A 205 23.86 -6.27 12.77
CA LEU A 205 23.33 -4.92 12.63
C LEU A 205 22.47 -4.55 13.83
N PHE A 206 21.50 -5.38 14.22
CA PHE A 206 20.61 -5.04 15.32
C PHE A 206 21.29 -4.97 16.70
N LYS A 207 22.47 -5.58 16.87
CA LYS A 207 23.32 -5.37 18.05
C LYS A 207 23.88 -3.96 18.19
N THR A 208 23.82 -3.15 17.13
CA THR A 208 24.23 -1.73 17.16
C THR A 208 23.09 -0.80 17.61
N LEU A 209 21.88 -1.31 17.88
CA LEU A 209 20.81 -0.53 18.48
C LEU A 209 21.15 -0.16 19.94
N ARG A 210 20.86 1.09 20.33
CA ARG A 210 20.92 1.49 21.76
C ARG A 210 19.85 0.78 22.58
N GLN A 211 20.01 0.78 23.91
CA GLN A 211 18.94 0.40 24.82
C GLN A 211 17.70 1.30 24.59
N GLY A 212 16.53 0.70 24.44
CA GLY A 212 15.29 1.40 24.06
C GLY A 212 15.21 1.78 22.57
N GLY A 213 16.20 1.39 21.76
CA GLY A 213 16.15 1.51 20.31
C GLY A 213 15.16 0.53 19.68
N VAL A 214 14.67 0.89 18.48
CA VAL A 214 13.68 0.09 17.74
C VAL A 214 14.21 -0.23 16.35
N GLY A 215 14.22 -1.51 16.03
CA GLY A 215 14.56 -2.05 14.72
C GLY A 215 13.34 -2.64 14.02
N LEU A 216 13.16 -2.38 12.73
CA LEU A 216 12.13 -3.00 11.91
C LEU A 216 12.76 -3.71 10.72
N VAL A 217 12.38 -4.97 10.50
CA VAL A 217 12.84 -5.78 9.37
C VAL A 217 11.77 -6.78 8.93
N PRO A 218 11.42 -6.83 7.63
CA PRO A 218 10.63 -7.92 7.08
C PRO A 218 11.47 -9.18 6.93
N ILE A 219 11.00 -10.29 7.50
CA ILE A 219 11.66 -11.60 7.41
C ILE A 219 10.63 -12.68 7.12
N GLY A 220 10.89 -13.48 6.10
CA GLY A 220 10.10 -14.66 5.76
C GLY A 220 10.57 -15.26 4.43
N PRO A 221 10.03 -16.43 4.04
CA PRO A 221 10.25 -16.96 2.71
C PRO A 221 9.71 -15.98 1.65
N GLU A 222 10.18 -16.09 0.40
CA GLU A 222 9.62 -15.35 -0.73
C GLU A 222 8.09 -15.55 -0.78
N GLY A 223 7.33 -14.46 -0.83
CA GLY A 223 5.86 -14.46 -0.93
C GLY A 223 5.07 -14.30 0.38
N SER A 224 5.67 -14.48 1.57
CA SER A 224 4.96 -14.21 2.84
C SER A 224 5.83 -13.62 3.97
N PRO A 225 6.61 -12.55 3.70
CA PRO A 225 7.39 -11.87 4.72
C PRO A 225 6.52 -11.26 5.84
N ALA A 226 6.98 -11.42 7.08
CA ALA A 226 6.39 -10.75 8.23
C ALA A 226 7.33 -9.65 8.74
N ILE A 227 6.80 -8.46 8.99
CA ILE A 227 7.55 -7.39 9.65
C ILE A 227 7.78 -7.75 11.11
N ARG A 228 9.06 -7.72 11.51
CA ARG A 228 9.51 -7.98 12.87
C ARG A 228 10.02 -6.70 13.50
N CYS A 229 9.58 -6.48 14.73
CA CYS A 229 10.09 -5.43 15.60
C CYS A 229 11.18 -6.02 16.51
N VAL A 230 12.33 -5.36 16.54
CA VAL A 230 13.54 -5.79 17.25
C VAL A 230 13.91 -4.73 18.28
N THR A 231 14.08 -5.12 19.53
CA THR A 231 14.49 -4.22 20.62
C THR A 231 15.60 -4.87 21.46
N PRO A 232 16.66 -4.14 21.85
CA PRO A 232 17.72 -4.70 22.69
C PRO A 232 17.27 -5.02 24.12
N GLU A 233 17.68 -6.16 24.64
CA GLU A 233 17.47 -6.57 26.04
C GLU A 233 18.64 -6.16 26.95
N GLN A 234 18.42 -6.17 28.27
CA GLN A 234 19.43 -5.71 29.24
C GLN A 234 20.65 -6.65 29.32
N ASP A 235 20.49 -7.91 28.94
CA ASP A 235 21.54 -8.94 28.94
C ASP A 235 22.38 -8.95 27.66
N GLY A 236 22.11 -8.01 26.73
CA GLY A 236 22.75 -7.95 25.41
C GLY A 236 22.09 -8.83 24.35
N GLY A 237 20.95 -9.46 24.68
CA GLY A 237 20.06 -10.15 23.76
C GLY A 237 19.25 -9.20 22.87
N LEU A 238 18.51 -9.78 21.93
CA LEU A 238 17.56 -9.08 21.08
C LEU A 238 16.17 -9.70 21.28
N PHE A 239 15.22 -8.90 21.75
CA PHE A 239 13.82 -9.26 21.74
C PHE A 239 13.25 -9.04 20.34
N VAL A 240 12.58 -10.05 19.80
CA VAL A 240 12.03 -10.02 18.44
C VAL A 240 10.54 -10.37 18.49
N ARG A 241 9.70 -9.45 18.03
CA ARG A 241 8.26 -9.64 17.95
C ARG A 241 7.80 -9.61 16.50
N SER A 242 7.13 -10.67 16.04
CA SER A 242 6.42 -10.64 14.77
C SER A 242 5.17 -9.78 14.92
N ILE A 243 4.98 -8.80 14.04
CA ILE A 243 3.84 -7.88 14.10
C ILE A 243 2.76 -8.32 13.13
N THR A 244 3.06 -8.31 11.84
CA THR A 244 2.12 -8.62 10.76
C THR A 244 2.86 -8.96 9.47
N MET A 245 2.13 -9.46 8.46
CA MET A 245 2.67 -9.60 7.11
C MET A 245 2.95 -8.23 6.50
N TRP A 246 4.08 -8.11 5.81
CA TRP A 246 4.44 -6.92 5.04
C TRP A 246 5.11 -7.36 3.75
N MET A 247 4.36 -7.29 2.66
CA MET A 247 4.82 -7.63 1.31
C MET A 247 5.82 -6.58 0.83
N ALA A 248 7.09 -6.83 1.14
CA ALA A 248 8.22 -6.05 0.66
C ALA A 248 9.06 -6.89 -0.28
N ASP A 249 9.50 -6.31 -1.40
CA ASP A 249 10.47 -6.93 -2.28
C ASP A 249 11.71 -7.37 -1.49
N PRO A 250 12.41 -8.44 -1.91
CA PRO A 250 13.70 -8.79 -1.34
C PRO A 250 14.68 -7.61 -1.32
N LEU A 251 15.67 -7.62 -0.44
CA LEU A 251 16.77 -6.66 -0.58
C LEU A 251 17.58 -6.96 -1.85
N ASP A 252 18.16 -5.91 -2.43
CA ASP A 252 19.12 -6.08 -3.52
C ASP A 252 20.29 -6.98 -3.05
N SER A 253 20.83 -7.78 -3.97
CA SER A 253 21.86 -8.77 -3.63
C SER A 253 23.17 -8.16 -3.10
N ARG A 254 23.46 -6.87 -3.32
CA ARG A 254 24.67 -6.24 -2.77
C ARG A 254 24.44 -5.87 -1.31
N THR A 255 23.31 -5.25 -0.98
CA THR A 255 22.94 -4.92 0.41
C THR A 255 22.69 -6.17 1.24
N HIS A 256 21.98 -7.16 0.69
CA HIS A 256 21.69 -8.43 1.37
C HIS A 256 22.98 -9.12 1.85
N ARG A 257 23.99 -9.26 0.96
CA ARG A 257 25.28 -9.89 1.28
C ARG A 257 26.07 -9.18 2.38
N ARG A 258 25.82 -7.88 2.57
CA ARG A 258 26.47 -7.04 3.58
C ARG A 258 25.83 -7.21 4.96
N LEU A 259 24.51 -7.42 4.98
CA LEU A 259 23.75 -7.67 6.20
C LEU A 259 23.89 -9.11 6.70
N ILE A 260 23.85 -10.08 5.77
CA ILE A 260 23.77 -11.51 6.05
C ILE A 260 24.81 -12.22 5.17
N PRO A 261 26.09 -12.26 5.59
CA PRO A 261 27.12 -12.94 4.83
C PRO A 261 26.87 -14.46 4.77
N ASN A 262 27.26 -15.09 3.65
CA ASN A 262 27.06 -16.53 3.39
C ASN A 262 27.60 -17.48 4.48
N SER A 263 28.51 -17.02 5.34
CA SER A 263 29.02 -17.78 6.49
C SER A 263 27.95 -18.03 7.55
N GLU A 264 26.96 -17.14 7.72
CA GLU A 264 25.88 -17.29 8.69
C GLU A 264 24.81 -18.31 8.22
N ARG A 265 24.65 -18.50 6.90
CA ARG A 265 23.73 -19.51 6.32
C ARG A 265 24.13 -20.96 6.64
N ARG A 266 25.43 -21.26 6.79
CA ARG A 266 25.91 -22.64 7.08
C ARG A 266 25.84 -23.04 8.55
N GLY A 267 25.58 -22.08 9.45
CA GLY A 267 25.83 -22.26 10.88
C GLY A 267 24.66 -22.68 11.77
N HIS A 268 23.40 -22.66 11.32
CA HIS A 268 22.26 -22.62 12.26
C HIS A 268 21.04 -23.48 11.85
N LEU A 269 21.26 -24.79 11.67
CA LEU A 269 20.17 -25.77 11.68
C LEU A 269 19.97 -26.45 13.05
N SER A 270 20.59 -25.96 14.14
CA SER A 270 20.55 -26.69 15.41
C SER A 270 20.26 -25.92 16.69
N ASN A 271 20.29 -24.58 16.77
CA ASN A 271 20.30 -23.92 18.09
C ASN A 271 19.42 -22.67 18.24
N ILE A 272 18.24 -22.63 17.63
CA ILE A 272 17.21 -21.67 18.03
C ILE A 272 15.89 -22.41 18.15
N ARG A 273 15.70 -23.06 19.32
CA ARG A 273 14.37 -23.11 19.93
C ARG A 273 14.03 -21.68 20.32
N GLU A 274 13.63 -20.88 19.33
CA GLU A 274 12.86 -19.67 19.56
C GLU A 274 11.62 -20.17 20.30
N ARG A 275 11.47 -19.78 21.57
CA ARG A 275 10.21 -19.91 22.26
C ARG A 275 9.22 -18.98 21.56
N SER A 276 8.72 -19.47 20.44
CA SER A 276 7.37 -19.23 19.95
C SER A 276 6.42 -19.81 21.01
N GLU A 277 6.30 -19.13 22.16
CA GLU A 277 5.06 -19.21 22.93
C GLU A 277 4.03 -18.44 22.10
N ILE A 278 3.40 -19.16 21.19
CA ILE A 278 2.05 -18.80 20.75
C ILE A 278 1.23 -18.87 22.03
N LEU A 279 0.99 -17.71 22.65
CA LEU A 279 -0.02 -17.53 23.68
C LEU A 279 -1.38 -17.73 23.01
N GLU A 280 -1.76 -19.00 22.82
CA GLU A 280 -3.14 -19.42 22.80
C GLU A 280 -3.63 -19.42 24.25
N SER A 281 -4.72 -18.68 24.52
CA SER A 281 -5.48 -18.56 25.78
C SER A 281 -4.91 -17.68 26.90
N ASP A 282 -5.47 -16.46 27.06
CA ASP A 282 -6.45 -16.17 28.12
C ASP A 282 -7.16 -14.82 27.80
N TRP A 283 -8.41 -14.89 27.34
CA TRP A 283 -9.21 -13.74 26.88
C TRP A 283 -9.89 -13.02 28.04
N SER A 284 -9.11 -12.53 29.01
CA SER A 284 -9.65 -11.63 30.03
C SER A 284 -8.59 -10.74 30.65
N MET A 285 -8.28 -9.60 30.02
CA MET A 285 -7.96 -8.33 30.70
C MET A 285 -8.22 -7.13 29.76
N PRO A 286 -8.66 -5.97 30.28
CA PRO A 286 -9.08 -4.81 29.49
C PRO A 286 -7.98 -3.74 29.30
N GLU A 287 -8.15 -2.96 28.23
CA GLU A 287 -7.51 -1.66 27.90
C GLU A 287 -5.99 -1.66 27.69
N TYR A 288 -5.56 -1.83 26.43
CA TYR A 288 -4.65 -0.95 25.67
C TYR A 288 -4.27 -1.61 24.32
N THR A 289 -4.71 -0.98 23.22
CA THR A 289 -4.10 -1.00 21.87
C THR A 289 -3.67 -2.37 21.32
N CYS A 290 -4.62 -3.14 20.79
CA CYS A 290 -4.34 -4.25 19.89
C CYS A 290 -4.35 -3.77 18.44
N LEU A 291 -3.16 -3.63 17.83
CA LEU A 291 -2.88 -3.47 16.40
C LEU A 291 -3.31 -4.70 15.54
N ARG A 292 -4.30 -5.47 16.00
CA ARG A 292 -4.44 -6.89 15.68
C ARG A 292 -5.56 -7.27 14.70
N ASP A 293 -6.41 -6.31 14.29
CA ASP A 293 -7.56 -6.59 13.41
C ASP A 293 -7.54 -5.81 12.07
N ARG A 294 -6.39 -5.32 11.60
CA ARG A 294 -6.35 -4.47 10.38
C ARG A 294 -5.47 -4.92 9.23
N ALA A 295 -4.51 -5.82 9.42
CA ALA A 295 -4.01 -6.56 8.27
C ALA A 295 -5.10 -7.56 7.89
N GLY A 296 -5.76 -7.34 6.75
CA GLY A 296 -7.01 -8.05 6.46
C GLY A 296 -6.87 -9.56 6.41
N PRO A 297 -8.00 -10.28 6.23
CA PRO A 297 -8.05 -11.73 6.27
C PRO A 297 -6.97 -12.35 5.38
N ALA A 298 -6.42 -13.52 5.69
CA ALA A 298 -5.39 -14.16 4.85
C ALA A 298 -5.76 -14.20 3.35
N ARG A 299 -7.05 -14.32 3.02
CA ARG A 299 -7.60 -14.21 1.65
C ARG A 299 -7.35 -12.85 0.97
N LEU A 300 -7.35 -11.76 1.74
CA LEU A 300 -6.96 -10.44 1.27
C LEU A 300 -5.49 -10.44 0.89
N LEU A 301 -4.63 -10.99 1.74
CA LEU A 301 -3.20 -11.05 1.46
C LEU A 301 -2.93 -11.94 0.25
N ASP A 302 -3.67 -13.04 0.08
CA ASP A 302 -3.61 -13.90 -1.11
C ASP A 302 -4.10 -13.18 -2.38
N ALA A 303 -5.19 -12.40 -2.29
CA ALA A 303 -5.71 -11.62 -3.42
C ALA A 303 -4.77 -10.46 -3.79
N MET A 304 -4.20 -9.79 -2.79
CA MET A 304 -3.19 -8.76 -3.00
C MET A 304 -1.89 -9.37 -3.56
N ASP A 305 -1.48 -10.56 -3.12
CA ASP A 305 -0.31 -11.28 -3.65
C ASP A 305 -0.52 -11.72 -5.10
N GLN A 306 -1.73 -12.17 -5.47
CA GLN A 306 -2.09 -12.41 -6.87
C GLN A 306 -1.95 -11.13 -7.71
N ILE A 307 -2.46 -10.01 -7.22
CA ILE A 307 -2.40 -8.74 -7.95
C ILE A 307 -0.98 -8.16 -7.99
N TRP A 308 -0.19 -8.26 -6.92
CA TRP A 308 1.21 -7.80 -6.91
C TRP A 308 2.13 -8.65 -7.80
N ASN A 309 1.92 -9.96 -7.87
CA ASN A 309 2.66 -10.85 -8.78
C ASN A 309 2.24 -10.65 -10.25
N GLU A 310 0.97 -10.35 -10.51
CA GLU A 310 0.46 -10.02 -11.85
C GLU A 310 0.86 -8.61 -12.32
N MET A 311 1.07 -7.68 -11.38
CA MET A 311 1.48 -6.30 -11.63
C MET A 311 2.93 -6.14 -12.13
N GLY A 312 3.57 -7.18 -12.69
CA GLY A 312 4.89 -7.07 -13.35
C GLY A 312 4.88 -5.91 -14.35
N ILE A 313 5.61 -4.85 -14.00
CA ILE A 313 5.45 -3.56 -14.66
C ILE A 313 6.39 -3.45 -15.86
N ASP A 314 5.83 -3.19 -17.04
CA ASP A 314 6.59 -2.86 -18.24
C ASP A 314 6.29 -1.41 -18.65
N PHE A 315 7.08 -0.46 -18.13
CA PHE A 315 6.90 0.99 -18.34
C PHE A 315 7.24 1.49 -19.76
N ASP A 316 7.63 0.59 -20.67
CA ASP A 316 8.01 0.92 -22.05
C ASP A 316 6.88 0.66 -23.08
N GLY A 317 5.66 0.34 -22.62
CA GLY A 317 4.51 0.05 -23.49
C GLY A 317 3.73 1.29 -23.97
N ASP A 318 3.33 1.30 -25.23
CA ASP A 318 2.45 2.32 -25.85
C ASP A 318 1.02 2.37 -25.22
N GLU A 319 0.69 1.51 -24.24
CA GLU A 319 -0.64 1.35 -23.63
C GLU A 319 -0.67 1.56 -22.10
N MET A 320 0.15 2.47 -21.56
CA MET A 320 0.23 2.76 -20.11
C MET A 320 -1.12 3.10 -19.47
N ASP A 321 -2.00 3.82 -20.17
CA ASP A 321 -3.34 4.17 -19.67
C ASP A 321 -4.19 2.92 -19.42
N ALA A 322 -4.06 1.90 -20.29
CA ALA A 322 -4.78 0.64 -20.16
C ALA A 322 -4.23 -0.18 -18.99
N GLU A 323 -2.91 -0.23 -18.82
CA GLU A 323 -2.27 -0.91 -17.70
C GLU A 323 -2.64 -0.27 -16.36
N MET A 324 -2.60 1.06 -16.27
CA MET A 324 -3.01 1.79 -15.07
C MET A 324 -4.51 1.63 -14.78
N ALA A 325 -5.36 1.62 -15.80
CA ALA A 325 -6.79 1.34 -15.64
C ALA A 325 -7.04 -0.07 -15.09
N ASP A 326 -6.36 -1.09 -15.63
CA ASP A 326 -6.47 -2.48 -15.15
C ASP A 326 -5.98 -2.61 -13.70
N ARG A 327 -4.86 -1.97 -13.34
CA ARG A 327 -4.35 -1.94 -11.96
C ARG A 327 -5.33 -1.31 -10.97
N LEU A 328 -5.89 -0.16 -11.33
CA LEU A 328 -6.90 0.52 -10.52
C LEU A 328 -8.16 -0.33 -10.36
N PHE A 329 -8.59 -1.01 -11.43
CA PHE A 329 -9.73 -1.94 -11.38
C PHE A 329 -9.46 -3.14 -10.47
N ARG A 330 -8.31 -3.81 -10.62
CA ARG A 330 -7.91 -4.93 -9.76
C ARG A 330 -7.81 -4.52 -8.29
N MET A 331 -7.23 -3.36 -8.01
CA MET A 331 -7.18 -2.82 -6.66
C MET A 331 -8.58 -2.51 -6.12
N GLY A 332 -9.48 -1.97 -6.94
CA GLY A 332 -10.90 -1.82 -6.60
C GLY A 332 -11.53 -3.14 -6.16
N ASN A 333 -11.29 -4.24 -6.88
CA ASN A 333 -11.80 -5.57 -6.50
C ASN A 333 -11.25 -6.06 -5.16
N VAL A 334 -9.97 -5.82 -4.87
CA VAL A 334 -9.35 -6.14 -3.57
C VAL A 334 -10.04 -5.39 -2.45
N ILE A 335 -10.18 -4.08 -2.63
CA ILE A 335 -10.78 -3.17 -1.66
C ILE A 335 -12.28 -3.50 -1.45
N GLN A 336 -12.96 -3.93 -2.52
CA GLN A 336 -14.34 -4.39 -2.46
C GLN A 336 -14.46 -5.68 -1.64
N ASN A 337 -13.56 -6.64 -1.85
CA ASN A 337 -13.54 -7.91 -1.12
C ASN A 337 -13.25 -7.77 0.38
N ILE A 338 -12.66 -6.64 0.82
CA ILE A 338 -12.49 -6.30 2.25
C ILE A 338 -13.65 -5.50 2.83
N GLY A 339 -14.66 -5.18 2.00
CA GLY A 339 -15.86 -4.47 2.42
C GLY A 339 -15.72 -2.95 2.51
N MET A 340 -14.68 -2.36 1.92
CA MET A 340 -14.47 -0.90 1.86
C MET A 340 -15.04 -0.34 0.55
N PHE A 341 -16.37 -0.37 0.41
CA PHE A 341 -17.07 -0.10 -0.87
C PHE A 341 -16.90 1.33 -1.38
N ASP A 342 -16.80 2.31 -0.48
CA ASP A 342 -16.47 3.70 -0.80
C ASP A 342 -15.10 3.80 -1.47
N TYR A 343 -14.06 3.23 -0.87
CA TYR A 343 -12.71 3.22 -1.46
C TYR A 343 -12.66 2.41 -2.76
N ALA A 344 -13.42 1.32 -2.86
CA ALA A 344 -13.47 0.51 -4.07
C ALA A 344 -14.04 1.32 -5.24
N ALA A 345 -15.15 2.02 -5.01
CA ALA A 345 -15.77 2.90 -6.01
C ALA A 345 -14.79 3.95 -6.53
N GLU A 346 -13.99 4.57 -5.66
CA GLU A 346 -12.97 5.57 -6.05
C GLU A 346 -11.91 4.99 -7.01
N HIS A 347 -11.46 3.76 -6.75
CA HIS A 347 -10.48 3.07 -7.60
C HIS A 347 -11.10 2.62 -8.93
N PHE A 348 -12.30 2.05 -8.90
CA PHE A 348 -13.03 1.72 -10.13
C PHE A 348 -13.34 2.96 -10.97
N GLY A 349 -13.70 4.09 -10.34
CA GLY A 349 -13.96 5.33 -11.06
C GLY A 349 -12.71 5.96 -11.66
N ALA A 350 -11.56 5.84 -10.99
CA ALA A 350 -10.27 6.21 -11.59
C ALA A 350 -9.90 5.30 -12.77
N SER A 351 -10.15 3.99 -12.67
CA SER A 351 -10.01 3.06 -13.80
C SER A 351 -10.91 3.46 -14.97
N PHE A 352 -12.19 3.70 -14.72
CA PHE A 352 -13.18 4.08 -15.73
C PHE A 352 -12.84 5.41 -16.41
N ARG A 353 -12.28 6.39 -15.69
CA ARG A 353 -11.85 7.67 -16.29
C ARG A 353 -10.67 7.51 -17.25
N LEU A 354 -9.74 6.62 -16.93
CA LEU A 354 -8.63 6.30 -17.83
C LEU A 354 -9.11 5.53 -19.05
N ARG A 355 -9.95 4.51 -18.83
CA ARG A 355 -10.53 3.69 -19.88
C ARG A 355 -11.95 3.27 -19.49
N PRO A 356 -12.98 3.87 -20.10
CA PRO A 356 -14.35 3.49 -19.83
C PRO A 356 -14.58 2.00 -20.10
N SER A 357 -15.10 1.29 -19.11
CA SER A 357 -15.52 -0.11 -19.23
C SER A 357 -16.85 -0.34 -18.50
N ALA A 358 -17.68 -1.21 -19.05
CA ALA A 358 -18.97 -1.52 -18.44
C ALA A 358 -18.78 -2.27 -17.12
N GLU A 359 -17.74 -3.08 -16.99
CA GLU A 359 -17.36 -3.79 -15.77
C GLU A 359 -17.00 -2.82 -14.65
N ALA A 360 -16.18 -1.79 -14.91
CA ALA A 360 -15.84 -0.80 -13.91
C ALA A 360 -17.07 0.01 -13.48
N ALA A 361 -17.91 0.44 -14.43
CA ALA A 361 -19.17 1.14 -14.12
C ALA A 361 -20.13 0.27 -13.29
N THR A 362 -20.23 -1.03 -13.60
CA THR A 362 -21.04 -1.99 -12.83
C THR A 362 -20.51 -2.14 -11.41
N MET A 363 -19.19 -2.26 -11.23
CA MET A 363 -18.59 -2.38 -9.90
C MET A 363 -18.72 -1.10 -9.06
N ILE A 364 -18.74 0.09 -9.69
CA ILE A 364 -19.08 1.34 -8.99
C ILE A 364 -20.54 1.32 -8.54
N GLY A 365 -21.47 0.93 -9.43
CA GLY A 365 -22.90 0.84 -9.12
C GLY A 365 -23.19 -0.14 -7.99
N TRP A 366 -22.57 -1.33 -8.04
CA TRP A 366 -22.67 -2.33 -6.99
C TRP A 366 -22.13 -1.81 -5.64
N SER A 367 -21.01 -1.09 -5.66
CA SER A 367 -20.44 -0.48 -4.44
C SER A 367 -21.41 0.54 -3.81
N TYR A 368 -22.07 1.38 -4.62
CA TYR A 368 -23.10 2.30 -4.13
C TYR A 368 -24.36 1.59 -3.61
N SER A 369 -24.78 0.50 -4.25
CA SER A 369 -25.92 -0.32 -3.83
C SER A 369 -25.69 -0.89 -2.43
N VAL A 370 -24.49 -1.45 -2.17
CA VAL A 370 -24.14 -1.98 -0.84
C VAL A 370 -24.09 -0.87 0.22
N MET A 371 -23.71 0.34 -0.15
CA MET A 371 -23.76 1.53 0.72
C MET A 371 -25.19 2.09 0.91
N GLY A 372 -26.21 1.51 0.26
CA GLY A 372 -27.60 1.94 0.32
C GLY A 372 -27.91 3.18 -0.51
N ASN A 373 -27.04 3.55 -1.46
CA ASN A 373 -27.27 4.65 -2.39
C ASN A 373 -27.80 4.14 -3.73
N ASP A 374 -29.04 3.63 -3.70
CA ASP A 374 -29.71 3.00 -4.84
C ASP A 374 -29.80 3.93 -6.06
N SER A 375 -29.95 5.24 -5.84
CA SER A 375 -30.01 6.22 -6.93
C SER A 375 -28.69 6.30 -7.69
N GLU A 376 -27.54 6.40 -7.00
CA GLU A 376 -26.25 6.38 -7.68
C GLU A 376 -25.95 5.00 -8.26
N ALA A 377 -26.34 3.92 -7.57
CA ALA A 377 -26.18 2.56 -8.07
C ALA A 377 -26.83 2.38 -9.45
N MET A 378 -28.12 2.73 -9.57
CA MET A 378 -28.85 2.66 -10.84
C MET A 378 -28.27 3.58 -11.91
N ALA A 379 -27.76 4.76 -11.53
CA ALA A 379 -27.13 5.68 -12.45
C ALA A 379 -25.83 5.11 -13.04
N TRP A 380 -25.02 4.44 -12.22
CA TRP A 380 -23.80 3.78 -12.67
C TRP A 380 -24.08 2.50 -13.47
N CYS A 381 -25.10 1.72 -13.12
CA CYS A 381 -25.56 0.60 -13.96
C CYS A 381 -26.08 1.09 -15.32
N ARG A 382 -26.81 2.21 -15.37
CA ARG A 382 -27.18 2.88 -16.63
C ARG A 382 -25.95 3.20 -17.46
N ARG A 383 -24.92 3.80 -16.84
CA ARG A 383 -23.66 4.14 -17.53
C ARG A 383 -22.90 2.91 -18.01
N ALA A 384 -22.97 1.80 -17.29
CA ALA A 384 -22.43 0.51 -17.73
C ALA A 384 -23.15 0.01 -18.99
N ILE A 385 -24.49 0.05 -19.01
CA ILE A 385 -25.30 -0.33 -20.18
C ILE A 385 -25.03 0.61 -21.37
N GLU A 386 -24.90 1.91 -21.14
CA GLU A 386 -24.52 2.87 -22.19
C GLU A 386 -23.10 2.61 -22.74
N THR A 387 -22.22 1.97 -21.96
CA THR A 387 -20.86 1.60 -22.38
C THR A 387 -20.84 0.26 -23.12
N ASP A 388 -21.53 -0.75 -22.59
CA ASP A 388 -21.74 -2.05 -23.24
C ASP A 388 -23.13 -2.61 -22.86
N PRO A 389 -24.11 -2.56 -23.78
CA PRO A 389 -25.45 -3.09 -23.53
C PRO A 389 -25.51 -4.62 -23.37
N SER A 390 -24.47 -5.35 -23.81
CA SER A 390 -24.44 -6.81 -23.78
C SER A 390 -23.98 -7.38 -22.43
N LEU A 391 -23.40 -6.56 -21.56
CA LEU A 391 -23.05 -6.96 -20.21
C LEU A 391 -24.34 -7.08 -19.38
N GLY A 392 -24.70 -8.31 -18.99
CA GLY A 392 -25.96 -8.62 -18.29
C GLY A 392 -26.01 -8.12 -16.84
N ASP A 393 -24.87 -8.06 -16.15
CA ASP A 393 -24.77 -7.69 -14.73
C ASP A 393 -25.46 -6.36 -14.37
N PRO A 394 -25.24 -5.23 -15.07
CA PRO A 394 -25.91 -3.97 -14.74
C PRO A 394 -27.43 -4.00 -14.95
N TRP A 395 -27.95 -4.79 -15.89
CA TRP A 395 -29.40 -4.98 -16.05
C TRP A 395 -29.99 -5.75 -14.85
N ASN A 396 -29.29 -6.80 -14.43
CA ASN A 396 -29.64 -7.59 -13.25
C ASN A 396 -29.61 -6.73 -11.97
N ASP A 397 -28.56 -5.93 -11.79
CA ASP A 397 -28.42 -5.05 -10.62
C ASP A 397 -29.53 -4.01 -10.54
N ILE A 398 -29.93 -3.39 -11.65
CA ILE A 398 -31.10 -2.48 -11.69
C ILE A 398 -32.37 -3.23 -11.29
N GLY A 399 -32.60 -4.44 -11.83
CA GLY A 399 -33.72 -5.28 -11.45
C GLY A 399 -33.74 -5.59 -9.96
N ALA A 400 -32.59 -5.92 -9.37
CA ALA A 400 -32.44 -6.21 -7.95
C ALA A 400 -32.77 -5.00 -7.07
N ILE A 401 -32.28 -3.81 -7.44
CA ILE A 401 -32.55 -2.56 -6.72
C ILE A 401 -34.05 -2.22 -6.78
N ILE A 402 -34.68 -2.30 -7.96
CA ILE A 402 -36.12 -2.04 -8.13
C ILE A 402 -36.96 -3.05 -7.35
N LEU A 403 -36.55 -4.32 -7.34
CA LEU A 403 -37.23 -5.38 -6.58
C LEU A 403 -37.16 -5.10 -5.07
N ALA A 404 -36.01 -4.64 -4.56
CA ALA A 404 -35.87 -4.25 -3.16
C ALA A 404 -36.80 -3.08 -2.79
N GLY A 405 -37.09 -2.18 -3.75
CA GLY A 405 -38.12 -1.13 -3.63
C GLY A 405 -39.57 -1.62 -3.73
N GLY A 406 -39.81 -2.90 -4.04
CA GLY A 406 -41.13 -3.54 -4.11
C GLY A 406 -41.82 -3.48 -5.47
N GLU A 407 -41.17 -2.95 -6.51
CA GLU A 407 -41.76 -2.79 -7.85
C GLU A 407 -41.51 -4.04 -8.73
N ILE A 408 -42.14 -5.16 -8.36
CA ILE A 408 -41.89 -6.49 -8.94
C ILE A 408 -42.00 -6.52 -10.46
N GLU A 409 -43.08 -5.97 -11.03
CA GLU A 409 -43.32 -6.04 -12.49
C GLU A 409 -42.26 -5.26 -13.28
N ARG A 410 -41.81 -4.12 -12.76
CA ARG A 410 -40.71 -3.36 -13.38
C ARG A 410 -39.41 -4.14 -13.28
N ALA A 411 -39.09 -4.71 -12.11
CA ALA A 411 -37.89 -5.52 -11.92
C ALA A 411 -37.81 -6.70 -12.89
N MET A 412 -38.94 -7.37 -13.17
CA MET A 412 -39.01 -8.49 -14.12
C MET A 412 -38.67 -8.09 -15.56
N ALA A 413 -38.93 -6.84 -15.98
CA ALA A 413 -38.47 -6.36 -17.28
C ALA A 413 -36.94 -6.29 -17.33
N TRP A 414 -36.31 -5.71 -16.29
CA TRP A 414 -34.86 -5.59 -16.18
C TRP A 414 -34.15 -6.94 -16.09
N PHE A 415 -34.66 -7.90 -15.30
CA PHE A 415 -34.09 -9.24 -15.25
C PHE A 415 -34.19 -9.99 -16.59
N ARG A 416 -35.25 -9.77 -17.37
CA ARG A 416 -35.39 -10.36 -18.70
C ARG A 416 -34.43 -9.75 -19.72
N ALA A 417 -34.04 -8.50 -19.53
CA ALA A 417 -33.05 -7.83 -20.37
C ALA A 417 -31.59 -8.23 -20.06
N ALA A 418 -31.35 -8.94 -18.95
CA ALA A 418 -30.02 -9.32 -18.49
C ALA A 418 -29.43 -10.58 -19.17
N VAL A 419 -30.18 -11.28 -20.03
CA VAL A 419 -29.83 -12.61 -20.59
C VAL A 419 -29.79 -12.65 -22.10
#